data_AF-A0A195EP30-F1
#
_entry.id   AF-A0A195EP30-F1
#
_cell.length_a   1.000
_cell.length_b   1.000
_cell.length_c   1.000
_cell.angle_alpha   90.00
_cell.angle_beta   90.00
_cell.angle_gamma   90.00
#
_symmetry.space_group_name_H-M   'P 1'
#
loop_
_entity.id
_entity.type
_entity.pdbx_description
1 polymer ?
#
loop_
_entity_poly.entity_id
_entity_poly.type
_entity_poly.pdbx_seq_one_letter_code
_entity_poly.pdbx_strand_id
1 'polypeptide(L)'
;MGLQFGNLPIRIRRVVYYSLSPLEQRAWAKSITHGIPNLLSRAMRALPPMLPGFIMSTGIYMWSTAAHDRYTRKDPKLYENDK
;
A
#
# COMPACT_ATOMS: atom_id res chain seq x y z
N MET A 1 14.50 26.24 17.34
CA MET A 1 15.31 25.78 18.49
C MET A 1 14.54 24.66 19.17
N GLY A 2 15.09 23.44 19.28
CA GLY A 2 14.42 22.36 20.07
C GLY A 2 14.36 20.95 19.45
N LEU A 3 15.02 20.68 18.32
CA LEU A 3 15.13 19.32 17.76
C LEU A 3 16.57 18.78 17.88
N GLN A 4 17.23 19.08 18.99
CA GLN A 4 18.56 18.54 19.32
C GLN A 4 18.44 17.63 20.53
N PHE A 5 19.21 16.53 20.52
CA PHE A 5 19.33 15.66 21.69
C PHE A 5 19.71 16.50 22.93
N GLY A 6 19.01 16.27 24.04
CA GLY A 6 19.11 17.07 25.27
C GLY A 6 18.10 18.23 25.37
N ASN A 7 17.67 18.80 24.23
CA ASN A 7 16.69 19.90 24.17
C ASN A 7 15.39 19.51 23.43
N LEU A 8 15.08 18.21 23.39
CA LEU A 8 13.83 17.71 22.85
C LEU A 8 12.66 18.23 23.69
N PRO A 9 11.50 18.56 23.07
CA PRO A 9 10.34 19.12 23.78
C PRO A 9 9.64 18.11 24.70
N ILE A 10 10.16 16.88 24.81
CA ILE A 10 9.55 15.78 25.55
C ILE A 10 10.33 15.58 26.85
N ARG A 11 9.63 15.66 27.99
CA ARG A 11 10.21 15.41 29.32
C ARG A 11 9.86 14.01 29.82
N ILE A 12 10.79 13.07 29.65
CA ILE A 12 10.65 11.69 30.13
C ILE A 12 11.16 11.62 31.57
N ARG A 13 10.42 10.98 32.48
CA ARG A 13 10.85 10.73 33.87
C ARG A 13 10.57 9.27 34.23
N ARG A 14 11.48 8.66 35.00
CA ARG A 14 11.32 7.31 35.60
C ARG A 14 11.11 6.18 34.56
N VAL A 15 11.89 6.18 33.48
CA VAL A 15 11.89 5.07 32.50
C VAL A 15 13.28 4.44 32.46
N VAL A 16 13.34 3.11 32.54
CA VAL A 16 14.56 2.33 32.42
C VAL A 16 14.48 1.46 31.17
N TYR A 17 15.52 1.50 30.35
CA TYR A 17 15.61 0.73 29.11
C TYR A 17 16.73 -0.31 29.25
N TYR A 18 16.47 -1.52 28.74
CA TYR A 18 17.47 -2.60 28.68
C TYR A 18 17.74 -2.94 27.22
N SER A 19 19.00 -3.10 26.86
CA SER A 19 19.45 -3.42 25.51
C SER A 19 20.62 -4.40 25.54
N LEU A 20 20.66 -5.31 24.57
CA LEU A 20 21.79 -6.21 24.33
C LEU A 20 22.73 -5.62 23.26
N SER A 21 24.02 -5.91 23.35
CA SER A 21 24.98 -5.54 22.30
C SER A 21 24.58 -6.19 20.96
N PRO A 22 24.68 -5.50 19.81
CA PRO A 22 24.33 -6.07 18.51
C PRO A 22 25.12 -7.34 18.16
N LEU A 23 26.35 -7.48 18.67
CA LEU A 23 27.19 -8.66 18.45
C LEU A 23 26.65 -9.92 19.16
N GLU A 24 25.88 -9.72 20.23
CA GLU A 24 25.25 -10.79 21.02
C GLU A 24 23.84 -11.12 20.51
N GLN A 25 23.30 -10.33 19.57
CA GLN A 25 21.94 -10.49 19.04
C GLN A 25 21.95 -11.25 17.71
N ARG A 26 20.84 -11.95 17.43
CA ARG A 26 20.57 -12.52 16.12
C ARG A 26 19.86 -11.49 15.25
N ALA A 27 20.49 -11.06 14.15
CA ALA A 27 19.94 -10.05 13.24
C ALA A 27 18.53 -10.39 12.70
N TRP A 28 18.26 -11.67 12.44
CA TRP A 28 16.97 -12.18 11.94
C TRP A 28 16.28 -13.10 12.92
N ALA A 29 16.27 -12.73 14.21
CA ALA A 29 15.56 -13.50 15.22
C ALA A 29 14.07 -13.63 14.84
N LYS A 30 13.56 -14.87 14.80
CA LYS A 30 12.13 -15.18 14.63
C LYS A 30 11.50 -14.59 13.35
N SER A 31 12.30 -14.37 12.30
CA SER A 31 11.84 -13.79 11.04
C SER A 31 10.71 -14.60 10.38
N ILE A 32 10.78 -15.92 10.42
CA ILE A 32 9.74 -16.80 9.86
C ILE A 32 8.57 -16.93 10.82
N THR A 33 8.84 -17.34 12.07
CA THR A 33 7.78 -17.69 13.05
C THR A 33 6.99 -16.49 13.56
N HIS A 34 7.60 -15.32 13.68
CA HIS A 34 6.91 -14.09 14.10
C HIS A 34 6.82 -13.06 12.97
N GLY A 35 7.83 -12.96 12.11
CA GLY A 35 7.84 -11.96 11.04
C GLY A 35 6.76 -12.19 9.99
N ILE A 36 6.59 -13.43 9.50
CA ILE A 36 5.57 -13.75 8.47
C ILE A 36 4.15 -13.54 9.00
N PRO A 37 3.75 -14.06 10.18
CA PRO A 37 2.41 -13.80 10.72
C PRO A 37 2.14 -12.31 10.92
N ASN A 38 3.12 -11.55 11.44
CA ASN A 38 2.97 -10.12 11.64
C ASN A 38 2.86 -9.36 10.31
N LEU A 39 3.61 -9.75 9.29
CA LEU A 39 3.51 -9.18 7.94
C LEU A 39 2.11 -9.42 7.37
N LEU A 40 1.57 -10.63 7.50
CA LEU A 40 0.21 -10.96 7.06
C LEU A 40 -0.83 -10.10 7.81
N SER A 41 -0.74 -9.98 9.13
CA SER A 41 -1.66 -9.15 9.92
C SER A 41 -1.59 -7.68 9.52
N ARG A 42 -0.38 -7.16 9.22
CA ARG A 42 -0.20 -5.79 8.73
C ARG A 42 -0.80 -5.60 7.34
N ALA A 43 -0.59 -6.56 6.44
CA ALA A 43 -1.16 -6.54 5.09
C ALA A 43 -2.70 -6.54 5.16
N MET A 44 -3.29 -7.46 5.93
CA MET A 44 -4.75 -7.52 6.10
C MET A 44 -5.33 -6.24 6.70
N ARG A 45 -4.60 -5.53 7.56
CA ARG A 45 -5.04 -4.24 8.12
C ARG A 45 -4.93 -3.09 7.11
N ALA A 46 -3.96 -3.14 6.21
CA ALA A 46 -3.74 -2.11 5.20
C ALA A 46 -4.61 -2.30 3.94
N LEU A 47 -5.06 -3.52 3.66
CA LEU A 47 -5.86 -3.84 2.47
C LEU A 47 -7.20 -3.09 2.40
N PRO A 48 -8.04 -3.02 3.45
CA PRO A 48 -9.36 -2.37 3.36
C PRO A 48 -9.36 -0.91 2.90
N PRO A 49 -8.48 -0.01 3.39
CA PRO A 49 -8.43 1.36 2.88
C PRO A 49 -7.83 1.47 1.47
N MET A 50 -6.98 0.53 1.05
CA MET A 50 -6.30 0.57 -0.25
C MET A 50 -7.13 -0.06 -1.38
N LEU A 51 -7.85 -1.13 -1.08
CA LEU A 51 -8.55 -1.97 -2.05
C LEU A 51 -9.58 -1.21 -2.91
N PRO A 52 -10.45 -0.34 -2.35
CA PRO A 52 -11.44 0.36 -3.16
C PRO A 52 -10.81 1.23 -4.25
N GLY A 53 -9.74 1.96 -3.93
CA GLY A 53 -9.01 2.78 -4.90
C GLY A 53 -8.41 1.93 -6.02
N PHE A 54 -7.83 0.78 -5.65
CA PHE A 54 -7.24 -0.14 -6.62
C PHE A 54 -8.30 -0.72 -7.56
N ILE A 55 -9.40 -1.26 -7.01
CA ILE A 55 -10.51 -1.84 -7.80
C ILE A 55 -11.14 -0.80 -8.74
N MET A 56 -11.35 0.42 -8.25
CA MET A 56 -11.89 1.50 -9.08
C MET A 56 -10.96 1.83 -10.24
N SER A 57 -9.66 1.97 -9.97
CA SER A 57 -8.68 2.29 -11.01
C SER A 57 -8.59 1.22 -12.10
N THR A 58 -8.58 -0.06 -11.72
CA THR A 58 -8.54 -1.18 -12.68
C THR A 58 -9.85 -1.30 -13.45
N GLY A 59 -10.99 -1.09 -12.78
CA GLY A 59 -12.30 -1.07 -13.41
C GLY A 59 -12.42 0.03 -14.48
N ILE A 60 -12.00 1.26 -14.16
CA ILE A 60 -11.97 2.38 -15.11
C ILE A 60 -11.04 2.07 -16.28
N TYR A 61 -9.84 1.55 -16.01
CA TYR A 61 -8.89 1.19 -17.05
C TYR A 61 -9.48 0.18 -18.04
N MET A 62 -10.02 -0.94 -17.54
CA MET A 62 -10.62 -1.98 -18.37
C MET A 62 -11.84 -1.48 -19.16
N TRP A 63 -12.68 -0.65 -18.55
CA TRP A 63 -13.83 -0.07 -19.23
C TRP A 63 -13.41 0.91 -20.33
N SER A 64 -12.44 1.79 -20.04
CA SER A 64 -12.00 2.83 -20.97
C SER A 64 -11.38 2.24 -22.25
N THR A 65 -10.55 1.20 -22.12
CA THR A 65 -9.94 0.51 -23.26
C THR A 65 -11.00 -0.21 -24.09
N ALA A 66 -11.90 -0.96 -23.43
CA ALA A 66 -12.98 -1.64 -24.13
C ALA A 66 -13.96 -0.68 -24.82
N ALA A 67 -14.24 0.48 -24.22
CA ALA A 67 -15.10 1.51 -24.81
C ALA A 67 -14.42 2.16 -26.02
N HIS A 68 -13.13 2.50 -25.91
CA HIS A 68 -12.35 3.04 -27.02
C HIS A 68 -12.34 2.09 -28.23
N ASP A 69 -12.10 0.80 -28.00
CA ASP A 69 -12.12 -0.22 -29.04
C ASP A 69 -13.51 -0.42 -29.67
N ARG A 70 -14.59 -0.10 -28.96
CA ARG A 70 -15.96 -0.14 -29.51
C ARG A 70 -16.24 1.09 -30.38
N TYR A 71 -15.84 2.29 -29.92
CA TYR A 71 -16.11 3.53 -30.63
C TYR A 71 -15.25 3.74 -31.88
N THR A 72 -14.10 3.08 -31.97
CA THR A 72 -13.27 3.08 -33.18
C THR A 72 -13.82 2.18 -34.29
N ARG A 73 -14.74 1.25 -33.97
CA ARG A 73 -15.38 0.40 -34.97
C ARG A 73 -16.46 1.19 -35.70
N LYS A 74 -16.54 0.96 -37.02
CA LYS A 74 -17.62 1.52 -37.85
C LYS A 74 -18.96 0.91 -37.44
N ASP A 75 -19.99 1.73 -37.27
CA ASP A 75 -21.37 1.26 -37.05
C ASP A 75 -22.03 0.96 -38.40
N PRO A 76 -22.42 -0.29 -38.70
CA PRO A 76 -23.08 -0.66 -39.95
C PRO A 76 -24.37 0.13 -40.21
N LYS A 77 -25.08 0.53 -39.16
CA LYS A 77 -26.38 1.22 -39.26
C LYS A 77 -26.29 2.60 -39.88
N LEU A 78 -25.11 3.23 -39.83
CA LEU A 78 -24.89 4.56 -40.42
C LEU A 78 -24.80 4.52 -41.96
N TYR A 79 -24.63 3.35 -42.57
CA TYR A 79 -24.43 3.19 -44.02
C TYR A 79 -25.63 2.54 -44.72
N GLU A 80 -26.73 2.25 -44.01
CA GLU A 80 -27.89 1.55 -44.57
C GLU A 80 -28.69 2.40 -45.59
N ASN A 81 -28.63 3.73 -45.48
CA ASN A 81 -29.36 4.68 -46.33
C ASN A 81 -28.44 5.56 -47.19
N ASP A 82 -27.15 5.23 -47.27
CA ASP A 82 -26.20 5.95 -48.13
C ASP A 82 -26.41 5.45 -49.57
N LYS A 83 -26.97 6.30 -50.42
CA LYS A 83 -27.31 6.03 -51.83
C LYS A 83 -26.38 6.78 -52.77
#